data_AF-A0A543FNF6-F1
#
_entry.id   AF-A0A543FNF6-F1
#
_cell.length_a   1.000
_cell.length_b   1.000
_cell.length_c   1.000
_cell.angle_alpha   90.00
_cell.angle_beta   90.00
_cell.angle_gamma   90.00
#
_symmetry.space_group_name_H-M   'P 1'
#
loop_
_entity.id
_entity.type
_entity.pdbx_description
1 polymer ?
#
loop_
_entity_poly.entity_id
_entity_poly.type
_entity_poly.pdbx_seq_one_letter_code
_entity_poly.pdbx_strand_id
1 'polypeptide(L)'
;MWTGLRGNFHPFMDIACEVPDPPPADPGEWQQWASSSLGAVAQQEGWQAGRYAYRVERRDDGGHAVEVLTRGQWEWKPAVTAS
;
A
#
# COMPACT_ATOMS: atom_id res chain seq x y z
N MET A 1 6.72 26.89 18.11
CA MET A 1 6.39 27.10 16.68
C MET A 1 6.10 25.72 16.09
N TRP A 2 4.83 25.37 15.89
CA TRP A 2 4.41 24.05 15.41
C TRP A 2 4.49 24.06 13.88
N THR A 3 5.51 23.45 13.29
CA THR A 3 5.54 23.22 11.84
C THR A 3 4.43 22.23 11.51
N GLY A 4 3.30 22.76 11.03
CA GLY A 4 2.16 21.97 10.59
C GLY A 4 2.61 20.85 9.66
N LEU A 5 2.06 19.65 9.89
CA LEU A 5 2.30 18.47 9.07
C LEU A 5 1.97 18.80 7.62
N ARG A 6 2.98 19.11 6.82
CA ARG A 6 2.84 19.37 5.39
C ARG A 6 2.90 18.04 4.66
N GLY A 7 1.74 17.60 4.17
CA GLY A 7 1.57 16.52 3.22
C GLY A 7 0.13 16.04 3.22
N ASN A 8 -0.27 15.41 2.12
CA ASN A 8 -1.63 14.95 1.94
C ASN A 8 -1.93 13.82 2.94
N PHE A 9 -2.82 14.10 3.89
CA PHE A 9 -3.40 13.09 4.75
C PHE A 9 -4.38 12.27 3.89
N HIS A 10 -4.09 10.99 3.68
CA HIS A 10 -4.96 10.09 2.91
C HIS A 10 -5.84 9.30 3.88
N PRO A 11 -7.12 9.64 4.06
CA PRO A 11 -7.93 9.04 5.11
C PRO A 11 -8.19 7.54 4.87
N PHE A 12 -8.38 7.09 3.63
CA PHE A 12 -8.36 5.69 3.19
C PHE A 12 -8.29 5.70 1.64
N MET A 13 -7.52 4.79 1.03
CA MET A 13 -7.42 4.68 -0.43
C MET A 13 -7.44 3.22 -0.85
N ASP A 14 -8.27 2.90 -1.83
CA ASP A 14 -8.26 1.60 -2.50
C ASP A 14 -7.33 1.66 -3.71
N ILE A 15 -6.48 0.65 -3.85
CA ILE A 15 -5.54 0.51 -4.96
C ILE A 15 -5.88 -0.78 -5.69
N ALA A 16 -6.30 -0.66 -6.95
CA ALA A 16 -6.46 -1.81 -7.82
C ALA A 16 -5.08 -2.26 -8.32
N CYS A 17 -4.73 -3.52 -8.06
CA CYS A 17 -3.49 -4.13 -8.52
C CYS A 17 -3.79 -5.41 -9.30
N GLU A 18 -3.01 -5.67 -10.34
CA GLU A 18 -3.01 -6.98 -10.99
C GLU A 18 -2.30 -7.99 -10.08
N VAL A 19 -2.94 -9.14 -9.88
CA VAL A 19 -2.36 -10.26 -9.13
C VAL A 19 -1.31 -10.95 -10.02
N PRO A 20 -0.10 -11.23 -9.53
CA PRO A 20 0.92 -11.90 -10.33
C PRO A 20 0.51 -13.35 -10.65
N ASP A 21 1.06 -13.89 -11.73
CA ASP A 21 0.87 -15.29 -12.15
C ASP A 21 2.22 -16.04 -12.11
N PRO A 22 2.41 -17.05 -11.24
CA PRO A 22 1.43 -17.59 -10.30
C PRO A 22 1.13 -16.63 -9.13
N PRO A 23 -0.06 -16.74 -8.51
CA PRO A 23 -0.40 -15.94 -7.34
C PRO A 23 0.52 -16.29 -6.16
N PRO A 24 0.78 -15.34 -5.25
CA PRO A 24 1.56 -15.59 -4.04
C PRO A 24 0.98 -16.75 -3.23
N ALA A 25 1.85 -17.67 -2.82
CA ALA A 25 1.46 -18.93 -2.21
C ALA A 25 1.11 -18.81 -0.72
N ASP A 26 1.62 -17.78 -0.05
CA ASP A 26 1.44 -17.58 1.38
C ASP A 26 1.31 -16.10 1.79
N PRO A 27 0.88 -15.80 3.04
CA PRO A 27 0.68 -14.43 3.50
C PRO A 27 1.94 -13.55 3.48
N GLY A 28 3.13 -14.14 3.59
CA GLY A 28 4.41 -13.43 3.55
C GLY A 28 4.75 -12.95 2.13
N GLU A 29 4.54 -13.82 1.14
CA GLU A 29 4.67 -13.42 -0.27
C GLU A 29 3.64 -12.35 -0.65
N TRP A 30 2.40 -12.46 -0.14
CA TRP A 30 1.38 -11.41 -0.30
C TRP A 30 1.80 -10.09 0.34
N GLN A 31 2.42 -10.11 1.52
CA GLN A 31 2.94 -8.91 2.17
C GLN A 31 4.06 -8.27 1.35
N GLN A 32 4.96 -9.06 0.77
CA GLN A 32 6.05 -8.56 -0.06
C GLN A 32 5.52 -7.89 -1.34
N TRP A 33 4.59 -8.55 -2.03
CA TRP A 33 3.90 -8.01 -3.19
C TRP A 33 3.15 -6.70 -2.87
N ALA A 34 2.41 -6.69 -1.75
CA ALA A 34 1.68 -5.51 -1.30
C ALA A 34 2.63 -4.34 -1.03
N SER A 35 3.75 -4.60 -0.36
CA SER A 35 4.75 -3.58 -0.04
C SER A 35 5.38 -2.95 -1.29
N SER A 36 5.64 -3.76 -2.33
CA SER A 36 6.14 -3.27 -3.61
C SER A 36 5.10 -2.40 -4.33
N SER A 37 3.85 -2.87 -4.39
CA SER A 37 2.75 -2.15 -5.05
C SER A 37 2.44 -0.83 -4.35
N LEU A 38 2.34 -0.85 -3.02
CA LEU A 38 2.16 0.34 -2.19
C LEU A 38 3.32 1.32 -2.35
N GLY A 39 4.57 0.83 -2.43
CA GLY A 39 5.74 1.67 -2.64
C GLY A 39 5.70 2.44 -3.98
N ALA A 40 5.30 1.77 -5.06
CA ALA A 40 5.15 2.41 -6.36
C ALA A 40 4.09 3.53 -6.34
N VAL A 41 2.92 3.24 -5.77
CA VAL A 41 1.83 4.22 -5.64
C VAL A 41 2.23 5.37 -4.73
N ALA A 42 2.80 5.07 -3.57
CA ALA A 42 3.24 6.08 -2.61
C ALA A 42 4.31 7.01 -3.17
N GLN A 43 5.20 6.49 -4.01
CA GLN A 43 6.19 7.29 -4.73
C GLN A 43 5.54 8.17 -5.81
N GLN A 44 4.63 7.61 -6.61
CA GLN A 44 3.93 8.32 -7.69
C GLN A 44 3.06 9.46 -7.15
N GLU A 45 2.33 9.20 -6.07
CA GLU A 45 1.36 10.12 -5.46
C GLU A 45 2.00 11.04 -4.39
N GLY A 46 3.32 10.92 -4.16
CA GLY A 46 4.05 11.79 -3.23
C GLY A 46 3.62 11.64 -1.76
N TRP A 47 3.40 10.42 -1.30
CA TRP A 47 2.97 10.13 0.06
C TRP A 47 4.03 10.55 1.09
N GLN A 48 3.57 10.99 2.26
CA GLN A 48 4.45 11.28 3.38
C GLN A 48 5.16 10.03 3.88
N ALA A 49 6.40 10.17 4.34
CA ALA A 49 7.05 9.08 5.07
C ALA A 49 6.27 8.77 6.36
N GLY A 50 6.06 7.49 6.66
CA GLY A 50 5.25 7.11 7.81
C GLY A 50 4.87 5.65 7.87
N ARG A 51 4.07 5.30 8.89
CA ARG A 51 3.51 3.97 9.07
C ARG A 51 2.05 3.97 8.65
N TYR A 52 1.71 3.08 7.75
CA TYR A 52 0.38 2.94 7.15
C TYR A 52 -0.20 1.58 7.48
N ALA A 53 -1.48 1.55 7.86
CA ALA A 53 -2.24 0.30 7.89
C ALA A 53 -2.62 -0.10 6.47
N TYR A 54 -2.55 -1.39 6.14
CA TYR A 54 -2.98 -1.88 4.84
C TYR A 54 -3.74 -3.21 4.97
N ARG A 55 -4.55 -3.49 3.96
CA ARG A 55 -5.25 -4.76 3.77
C ARG A 55 -5.24 -5.10 2.28
N VAL A 56 -4.95 -6.36 1.98
CA VAL A 56 -5.07 -6.92 0.64
C VAL A 56 -6.32 -7.76 0.60
N GLU A 57 -7.19 -7.44 -0.35
CA GLU A 57 -8.48 -8.12 -0.52
C GLU A 57 -8.62 -8.56 -1.96
N ARG A 58 -9.22 -9.75 -2.16
CA ARG A 58 -9.85 -10.07 -3.43
C ARG A 58 -11.27 -9.51 -3.38
N ARG A 59 -11.67 -8.77 -4.40
CA ARG A 59 -13.02 -8.22 -4.55
C ARG A 59 -13.72 -8.85 -5.75
N ASP A 60 -15.04 -8.97 -5.67
CA ASP A 60 -15.87 -9.33 -6.83
C ASP A 60 -16.03 -8.14 -7.80
N ASP A 61 -16.69 -8.37 -8.93
CA ASP A 61 -16.97 -7.32 -9.93
C ASP A 61 -17.86 -6.18 -9.38
N GLY A 62 -18.55 -6.42 -8.26
CA GLY A 62 -19.34 -5.43 -7.52
C GLY A 62 -18.52 -4.59 -6.53
N GLY A 63 -17.23 -4.86 -6.39
CA GLY A 63 -16.34 -4.17 -5.45
C GLY A 63 -16.47 -4.66 -4.00
N HIS A 64 -17.19 -5.76 -3.75
CA HIS A 64 -17.29 -6.34 -2.41
C HIS A 64 -16.10 -7.25 -2.12
N ALA A 65 -15.51 -7.11 -0.92
CA ALA A 65 -14.43 -7.99 -0.48
C ALA A 65 -14.94 -9.43 -0.30
N VAL A 66 -14.46 -10.35 -1.14
CA VAL A 66 -14.77 -11.78 -1.05
C VAL A 66 -13.75 -12.53 -0.20
N GLU A 67 -12.53 -12.01 -0.05
CA GLU A 67 -11.45 -12.66 0.68
C GLU A 67 -10.40 -11.66 1.17
N VAL A 68 -9.79 -11.93 2.32
CA VAL A 68 -8.64 -11.18 2.83
C VAL A 68 -7.39 -12.04 2.71
N LEU A 69 -6.46 -11.61 1.87
CA LEU A 69 -5.25 -12.36 1.58
C LEU A 69 -4.16 -12.07 2.62
N THR A 70 -4.01 -10.79 2.99
CA THR A 70 -3.12 -10.36 4.08
C THR A 70 -3.55 -8.98 4.60
N ARG A 71 -3.07 -8.60 5.78
CA ARG A 71 -3.23 -7.26 6.35
C ARG A 71 -2.12 -6.97 7.34
N GLY A 72 -1.79 -5.70 7.54
CA GLY A 72 -0.77 -5.36 8.51
C GLY A 72 -0.44 -3.89 8.55
N GLN A 73 0.80 -3.63 8.92
CA GLN A 73 1.40 -2.31 8.96
C GLN A 73 2.57 -2.29 7.99
N TRP A 74 2.66 -1.22 7.22
CA TRP A 74 3.71 -1.01 6.23
C TRP A 74 4.39 0.33 6.52
N GLU A 75 5.72 0.34 6.49
CA GLU A 75 6.50 1.55 6.69
C GLU A 75 6.97 2.08 5.33
N TRP A 76 6.55 3.31 5.00
CA TRP A 76 6.97 4.01 3.79
C TRP A 76 8.06 5.02 4.11
N LYS A 77 9.14 4.99 3.32
CA LYS A 77 10.20 5.99 3.30
C LYS A 77 10.49 6.30 1.83
N PRO A 78 10.26 7.53 1.35
CA PRO A 78 10.56 7.89 -0.02
C PRO A 78 12.06 7.70 -0.27
N ALA A 79 12.41 7.23 -1.46
CA ALA A 79 13.80 7.15 -1.86
C ALA A 79 14.39 8.56 -1.84
N VAL A 80 15.37 8.81 -0.95
CA VAL A 80 16.08 10.08 -0.95
C VAL A 80 16.91 10.13 -2.22
N THR A 81 16.44 10.87 -3.23
CA THR A 81 17.27 11.19 -4.39
C THR A 81 18.33 12.17 -3.90
N ALA A 82 19.53 11.67 -3.62
CA ALA A 82 20.68 12.53 -3.39
C ALA A 82 20.85 13.40 -4.64
N SER A 83 20.62 14.70 -4.50
CA SER A 83 20.89 15.71 -5.51
C SER A 83 22.36 16.10 -5.50
#